data_AF-A0A2D6L9M0-F1
#
_entry.id   AF-A0A2D6L9M0-F1
#
_cell.length_a   1.000
_cell.length_b   1.000
_cell.length_c   1.000
_cell.angle_alpha   90.00
_cell.angle_beta   90.00
_cell.angle_gamma   90.00
#
_symmetry.space_group_name_H-M   'P 1'
#
loop_
_entity.id
_entity.type
_entity.pdbx_description
1 polymer ?
#
loop_
_entity_poly.entity_id
_entity_poly.type
_entity_poly.pdbx_seq_one_letter_code
_entity_poly.pdbx_strand_id
1 'polypeptide(L)'
;MSIEGMPNTPNENESEPKVPHLEFGDIREELENHAVLRKEYDEGEKEEIIKGAGLSEEEWNKVRSPKEQYHILRLLGRAGAKQDFAVAYTNHYGEQFLGSEEAGDVRKTTLSEEADTMMFWTFAPYLFKYLKEKGIDDGTAIKKIGLWAAAATKERRQSVQGDMHLEGLEFLNKQQRGEGPILQAREVIYILDKDSEHVSHKFTEQEAERVAELLLAKDESKQEVKDEPEQESQGDDSEPATRKPSDYKGLRGISRMG
;
A
#
# COMPACT_ATOMS: atom_id res chain seq x y z
N MET A 1 -8.85 -57.65 -43.30
CA MET A 1 -8.71 -56.18 -43.19
C MET A 1 -9.84 -55.68 -42.30
N SER A 2 -9.55 -55.39 -41.04
CA SER A 2 -10.46 -54.69 -40.13
C SER A 2 -9.58 -53.88 -39.18
N ILE A 3 -9.92 -52.60 -39.08
CA ILE A 3 -9.08 -51.50 -38.61
C ILE A 3 -9.18 -51.42 -37.08
N GLU A 4 -8.03 -51.14 -36.47
CA GLU A 4 -7.81 -50.93 -35.04
C GLU A 4 -8.72 -49.85 -34.45
N GLY A 5 -9.27 -50.14 -33.26
CA GLY A 5 -9.93 -49.16 -32.41
C GLY A 5 -8.89 -48.30 -31.69
N MET A 6 -8.94 -46.99 -31.94
CA MET A 6 -8.17 -46.01 -31.18
C MET A 6 -8.76 -45.80 -29.78
N PRO A 7 -7.93 -45.61 -28.74
CA PRO A 7 -8.39 -45.23 -27.41
C PRO A 7 -8.82 -43.76 -27.38
N ASN A 8 -9.97 -43.49 -26.76
CA ASN A 8 -10.44 -42.15 -26.43
C ASN A 8 -9.43 -41.46 -25.50
N THR A 9 -8.82 -40.38 -25.98
CA THR A 9 -8.14 -39.40 -25.14
C THR A 9 -9.14 -38.66 -24.26
N PRO A 10 -8.90 -38.52 -22.94
CA PRO A 10 -9.70 -37.65 -22.09
C PRO A 10 -9.57 -36.20 -22.57
N ASN A 11 -10.70 -35.51 -22.65
CA ASN A 11 -10.78 -34.11 -23.02
C ASN A 11 -10.29 -33.25 -21.85
N GLU A 12 -9.01 -32.88 -21.84
CA GLU A 12 -8.38 -31.92 -20.91
C GLU A 12 -8.88 -30.50 -21.19
N ASN A 13 -10.15 -30.23 -20.93
CA ASN A 13 -10.69 -28.87 -20.98
C ASN A 13 -11.75 -28.63 -19.90
N GLU A 14 -11.50 -29.17 -18.70
CA GLU A 14 -12.12 -28.66 -17.49
C GLU A 14 -11.36 -27.40 -17.09
N SER A 15 -11.70 -26.27 -17.73
CA SER A 15 -11.32 -24.96 -17.24
C SER A 15 -11.81 -24.85 -15.80
N GLU A 16 -10.88 -24.65 -14.86
CA GLU A 16 -11.20 -24.45 -13.45
C GLU A 16 -12.36 -23.45 -13.31
N PRO A 17 -13.33 -23.70 -12.41
CA PRO A 17 -14.42 -22.76 -12.18
C PRO A 17 -13.82 -21.42 -11.76
N LYS A 18 -14.01 -20.39 -12.60
CA LYS A 18 -13.60 -19.02 -12.26
C LYS A 18 -14.24 -18.64 -10.93
N VAL A 19 -13.41 -18.40 -9.92
CA VAL A 19 -13.86 -17.90 -8.62
C VAL A 19 -14.64 -16.61 -8.87
N PRO A 20 -15.91 -16.50 -8.40
CA PRO A 20 -16.71 -15.30 -8.61
C PRO A 20 -16.04 -14.11 -7.92
N HIS A 21 -16.06 -12.96 -8.59
CA HIS A 21 -15.55 -11.70 -8.04
C HIS A 21 -16.40 -11.30 -6.82
N LEU A 22 -15.75 -11.08 -5.67
CA LEU A 22 -16.42 -10.69 -4.44
C LEU A 22 -16.51 -9.17 -4.34
N GLU A 23 -17.70 -8.64 -4.09
CA GLU A 23 -17.90 -7.21 -3.82
C GLU A 23 -17.81 -6.95 -2.31
N PHE A 24 -17.45 -5.73 -1.91
CA PHE A 24 -17.38 -5.38 -0.49
C PHE A 24 -18.75 -5.47 0.22
N GLY A 25 -19.84 -5.29 -0.53
CA GLY A 25 -21.19 -5.48 0.01
C GLY A 25 -21.42 -6.91 0.50
N ASP A 26 -20.87 -7.90 -0.21
CA ASP A 26 -21.07 -9.32 0.07
C ASP A 26 -20.38 -9.73 1.38
N ILE A 27 -19.19 -9.20 1.63
CA ILE A 27 -18.46 -9.52 2.86
C ILE A 27 -18.98 -8.73 4.06
N ARG A 28 -19.52 -7.51 3.86
CA ARG A 28 -19.87 -6.58 4.95
C ARG A 28 -20.88 -7.17 5.93
N GLU A 29 -21.84 -7.96 5.44
CA GLU A 29 -22.83 -8.63 6.29
C GLU A 29 -22.22 -9.77 7.10
N GLU A 30 -21.19 -10.43 6.56
CA GLU A 30 -20.38 -11.42 7.28
C GLU A 30 -19.34 -10.75 8.20
N LEU A 31 -19.24 -9.41 8.16
CA LEU A 31 -18.29 -8.67 8.98
C LEU A 31 -18.73 -8.43 10.45
N GLU A 32 -19.89 -8.94 10.87
CA GLU A 32 -20.51 -8.52 12.14
C GLU A 32 -19.81 -8.98 13.44
N ASN A 33 -18.67 -9.67 13.39
CA ASN A 33 -17.93 -10.09 14.60
C ASN A 33 -16.39 -10.11 14.46
N HIS A 34 -15.77 -9.10 13.86
CA HIS A 34 -14.32 -9.20 13.54
C HIS A 34 -13.32 -8.84 14.63
N ALA A 35 -12.18 -9.55 14.52
CA ALA A 35 -11.10 -9.66 15.47
C ALA A 35 -10.55 -8.30 15.96
N VAL A 36 -10.58 -8.11 17.27
CA VAL A 36 -9.97 -6.95 17.94
C VAL A 36 -8.45 -7.02 17.79
N LEU A 37 -7.82 -5.90 17.36
CA LEU A 37 -6.38 -5.72 17.50
C LEU A 37 -6.04 -5.81 19.00
N ARG A 38 -5.42 -6.91 19.40
CA ARG A 38 -4.94 -7.09 20.78
C ARG A 38 -3.75 -6.15 20.99
N LYS A 39 -3.91 -5.17 21.88
CA LYS A 39 -2.86 -4.22 22.27
C LYS A 39 -2.06 -4.69 23.49
N GLU A 40 -2.42 -5.84 24.07
CA GLU A 40 -1.81 -6.39 25.27
C GLU A 40 -1.38 -7.83 25.01
N TYR A 41 -0.08 -8.01 24.74
CA TYR A 41 0.57 -9.32 24.76
C TYR A 41 1.42 -9.39 26.02
N ASP A 42 1.40 -10.51 26.73
CA ASP A 42 2.38 -10.73 27.80
C ASP A 42 3.75 -11.02 27.20
N GLU A 43 4.83 -10.80 27.98
CA GLU A 43 6.20 -10.94 27.48
C GLU A 43 6.52 -12.37 27.03
N GLY A 44 5.95 -13.39 27.67
CA GLY A 44 6.15 -14.79 27.28
C GLY A 44 5.54 -15.09 25.91
N GLU A 45 4.29 -14.66 25.70
CA GLU A 45 3.58 -14.81 24.42
C GLU A 45 4.31 -14.07 23.29
N LYS A 46 4.82 -12.86 23.54
CA LYS A 46 5.63 -12.11 22.55
C LYS A 46 6.86 -12.90 22.14
N GLU A 47 7.63 -13.39 23.10
CA GLU A 47 8.84 -14.16 22.83
C GLU A 47 8.55 -15.42 22.02
N GLU A 48 7.47 -16.13 22.34
CA GLU A 48 7.05 -17.33 21.61
C GLU A 48 6.70 -17.02 20.16
N ILE A 49 5.94 -15.95 19.91
CA ILE A 49 5.57 -15.52 18.55
C ILE A 49 6.81 -15.12 17.74
N ILE A 50 7.71 -14.32 18.32
CA ILE A 50 8.93 -13.84 17.64
C ILE A 50 9.86 -15.02 17.30
N LYS A 51 10.11 -15.91 18.28
CA LYS A 51 10.95 -17.10 18.08
C LYS A 51 10.31 -18.07 17.08
N GLY A 52 8.99 -18.26 17.15
CA GLY A 52 8.23 -19.10 16.22
C GLY A 52 8.29 -18.60 14.78
N ALA A 53 8.46 -17.29 14.58
CA ALA A 53 8.66 -16.69 13.26
C ALA A 53 10.13 -16.64 12.81
N GLY A 54 11.07 -17.13 13.62
CA GLY A 54 12.49 -17.18 13.28
C GLY A 54 13.21 -15.82 13.33
N LEU A 55 12.62 -14.80 13.96
CA LEU A 55 13.26 -13.49 14.14
C LEU A 55 14.21 -13.51 15.34
N SER A 56 15.41 -12.96 15.15
CA SER A 56 16.35 -12.68 16.23
C SER A 56 15.92 -11.45 17.04
N GLU A 57 16.47 -11.32 18.26
CA GLU A 57 16.25 -10.14 19.10
C GLU A 57 16.75 -8.85 18.40
N GLU A 58 17.85 -8.93 17.65
CA GLU A 58 18.39 -7.80 16.90
C GLU A 58 17.43 -7.34 15.79
N GLU A 59 16.83 -8.28 15.05
CA GLU A 59 15.84 -7.97 14.02
C GLU A 59 14.58 -7.37 14.65
N TRP A 60 14.06 -7.97 15.73
CA TRP A 60 12.89 -7.44 16.43
C TRP A 60 13.11 -6.02 16.96
N ASN A 61 14.30 -5.72 17.48
CA ASN A 61 14.67 -4.40 18.00
C ASN A 61 14.72 -3.30 16.91
N LYS A 62 14.64 -3.64 15.62
CA LYS A 62 14.45 -2.67 14.53
C LYS A 62 13.05 -2.04 14.58
N VAL A 63 12.05 -2.75 15.10
CA VAL A 63 10.68 -2.25 15.28
C VAL A 63 10.58 -1.51 16.61
N ARG A 64 10.70 -0.18 16.57
CA ARG A 64 10.80 0.64 17.80
C ARG A 64 9.47 1.19 18.31
N SER A 65 8.44 1.24 17.46
CA SER A 65 7.15 1.83 17.84
C SER A 65 6.25 0.78 18.48
N PRO A 66 5.75 0.98 19.72
CA PRO A 66 4.84 0.03 20.34
C PRO A 66 3.58 -0.24 19.50
N LYS A 67 3.09 0.79 18.79
CA LYS A 67 1.94 0.66 17.89
C LYS A 67 2.23 -0.28 16.72
N GLU A 68 3.42 -0.13 16.12
CA GLU A 68 3.89 -0.98 15.03
C GLU A 68 4.10 -2.42 15.51
N GLN A 69 4.67 -2.59 16.70
CA GLN A 69 4.87 -3.90 17.32
C GLN A 69 3.55 -4.66 17.48
N TYR A 70 2.44 -4.00 17.85
CA TYR A 70 1.14 -4.68 17.95
C TYR A 70 0.66 -5.25 16.62
N HIS A 71 0.86 -4.51 15.53
CA HIS A 71 0.49 -4.98 14.20
C HIS A 71 1.41 -6.11 13.72
N ILE A 72 2.72 -5.98 13.94
CA ILE A 72 3.68 -7.00 13.54
C ILE A 72 3.46 -8.29 14.34
N LEU A 73 3.30 -8.23 15.67
CA LEU A 73 2.98 -9.41 16.49
C LEU A 73 1.70 -10.10 16.05
N ARG A 74 0.64 -9.33 15.74
CA ARG A 74 -0.61 -9.86 15.20
C ARG A 74 -0.39 -10.65 13.91
N LEU A 75 0.51 -10.19 13.05
CA LEU A 75 0.80 -10.82 11.77
C LEU A 75 1.74 -12.02 11.92
N LEU A 76 2.79 -11.92 12.74
CA LEU A 76 3.72 -13.02 13.04
C LEU A 76 3.00 -14.22 13.66
N GLY A 77 1.96 -14.00 14.47
CA GLY A 77 1.14 -15.07 15.03
C GLY A 77 0.24 -15.78 14.01
N ARG A 78 0.28 -15.43 12.72
CA ARG A 78 -0.55 -16.01 11.65
C ARG A 78 0.33 -16.46 10.49
N ALA A 79 0.31 -17.76 10.18
CA ALA A 79 1.11 -18.35 9.11
C ALA A 79 0.79 -17.79 7.69
N GLY A 80 1.69 -18.08 6.75
CA GLY A 80 1.57 -17.70 5.33
C GLY A 80 1.89 -16.22 5.10
N ALA A 81 1.19 -15.59 4.16
CA ALA A 81 1.48 -14.22 3.69
C ALA A 81 1.61 -13.17 4.82
N LYS A 82 0.87 -13.36 5.92
CA LYS A 82 0.90 -12.47 7.10
C LYS A 82 2.25 -12.54 7.82
N GLN A 83 2.71 -13.74 8.14
CA GLN A 83 4.02 -13.96 8.77
C GLN A 83 5.15 -13.57 7.82
N ASP A 84 5.09 -13.96 6.54
CA ASP A 84 6.13 -13.67 5.54
C ASP A 84 6.34 -12.15 5.39
N PHE A 85 5.25 -11.40 5.25
CA PHE A 85 5.31 -9.94 5.19
C PHE A 85 5.85 -9.33 6.49
N ALA A 86 5.43 -9.82 7.66
CA ALA A 86 5.88 -9.28 8.95
C ALA A 86 7.39 -9.47 9.17
N VAL A 87 7.93 -10.62 8.73
CA VAL A 87 9.38 -10.88 8.74
C VAL A 87 10.09 -9.95 7.76
N ALA A 88 9.64 -9.88 6.50
CA ALA A 88 10.24 -9.02 5.48
C ALA A 88 10.20 -7.53 5.87
N TYR A 89 9.07 -7.08 6.42
CA TYR A 89 8.90 -5.72 6.90
C TYR A 89 9.89 -5.39 8.02
N THR A 90 10.00 -6.26 9.04
CA THR A 90 10.96 -6.11 10.12
C THR A 90 12.40 -5.97 9.60
N ASN A 91 12.75 -6.77 8.59
CA ASN A 91 14.10 -6.84 8.07
C ASN A 91 14.46 -5.70 7.11
N HIS A 92 13.52 -5.21 6.33
CA HIS A 92 13.81 -4.25 5.26
C HIS A 92 13.25 -2.84 5.48
N TYR A 93 12.20 -2.65 6.30
CA TYR A 93 11.51 -1.36 6.40
C TYR A 93 12.44 -0.20 6.80
N GLY A 94 13.30 -0.43 7.80
CA GLY A 94 14.28 0.58 8.21
C GLY A 94 15.23 0.95 7.07
N GLU A 95 15.82 -0.03 6.41
CA GLU A 95 16.81 0.18 5.34
C GLU A 95 16.22 0.89 4.11
N GLN A 96 14.97 0.57 3.75
CA GLN A 96 14.34 1.13 2.55
C GLN A 96 13.94 2.60 2.66
N PHE A 97 13.68 3.09 3.89
CA PHE A 97 13.13 4.44 4.10
C PHE A 97 14.03 5.37 4.92
N LEU A 98 15.12 4.90 5.52
CA LEU A 98 16.09 5.75 6.22
C LEU A 98 16.61 6.88 5.31
N GLY A 99 16.27 8.13 5.64
CA GLY A 99 16.72 9.32 4.91
C GLY A 99 15.91 9.68 3.66
N SER A 100 14.83 8.95 3.36
CA SER A 100 13.90 9.32 2.27
C SER A 100 12.96 10.46 2.69
N GLU A 101 12.53 11.27 1.72
CA GLU A 101 11.52 12.32 1.97
C GLU A 101 10.17 11.70 2.38
N GLU A 102 9.87 10.51 1.87
CA GLU A 102 8.64 9.78 2.10
C GLU A 102 8.57 9.11 3.48
N ALA A 103 9.70 8.92 4.18
CA ALA A 103 9.75 8.21 5.46
C ALA A 103 8.73 8.74 6.50
N GLY A 104 8.53 10.05 6.52
CA GLY A 104 7.54 10.70 7.40
C GLY A 104 6.11 10.34 7.03
N ASP A 105 5.79 10.33 5.74
CA ASP A 105 4.45 10.01 5.24
C ASP A 105 4.13 8.51 5.42
N VAL A 106 5.10 7.62 5.16
CA VAL A 106 4.94 6.17 5.43
C VAL A 106 4.69 5.93 6.92
N ARG A 107 5.49 6.54 7.80
CA ARG A 107 5.31 6.43 9.25
C ARG A 107 3.94 6.94 9.70
N LYS A 108 3.44 8.01 9.08
CA LYS A 108 2.10 8.53 9.42
C LYS A 108 1.03 7.50 9.08
N THR A 109 1.04 6.95 7.87
CA THR A 109 0.05 5.93 7.47
C THR A 109 0.16 4.66 8.32
N THR A 110 1.36 4.22 8.66
CA THR A 110 1.57 2.96 9.42
C THR A 110 1.35 3.07 10.93
N LEU A 111 1.36 4.28 11.52
CA LEU A 111 1.33 4.49 12.98
C LEU A 111 0.17 5.35 13.51
N SER A 112 -0.61 6.00 12.64
CA SER A 112 -1.67 6.95 13.02
C SER A 112 -2.85 6.35 13.78
N GLU A 113 -3.06 5.03 13.75
CA GLU A 113 -4.27 4.35 14.27
C GLU A 113 -5.58 4.91 13.65
N GLU A 114 -5.55 5.24 12.37
CA GLU A 114 -6.72 5.67 11.59
C GLU A 114 -7.12 4.58 10.59
N ALA A 115 -8.23 4.78 9.86
CA ALA A 115 -8.71 3.83 8.84
C ALA A 115 -7.60 3.35 7.88
N ASP A 116 -6.81 4.26 7.32
CA ASP A 116 -5.69 3.91 6.44
C ASP A 116 -4.64 3.03 7.13
N THR A 117 -4.38 3.24 8.42
CA THR A 117 -3.43 2.40 9.18
C THR A 117 -3.93 0.97 9.27
N MET A 118 -5.20 0.80 9.62
CA MET A 118 -5.78 -0.53 9.77
C MET A 118 -5.86 -1.26 8.43
N MET A 119 -6.24 -0.55 7.37
CA MET A 119 -6.31 -1.07 6.01
C MET A 119 -4.93 -1.43 5.48
N PHE A 120 -3.91 -0.59 5.73
CA PHE A 120 -2.52 -0.90 5.40
C PHE A 120 -2.11 -2.24 6.01
N TRP A 121 -2.26 -2.40 7.32
CA TRP A 121 -1.84 -3.63 8.01
C TRP A 121 -2.69 -4.86 7.66
N THR A 122 -3.86 -4.68 7.04
CA THR A 122 -4.72 -5.75 6.56
C THR A 122 -4.35 -6.20 5.14
N PHE A 123 -4.10 -5.26 4.22
CA PHE A 123 -3.86 -5.53 2.80
C PHE A 123 -2.38 -5.74 2.47
N ALA A 124 -1.45 -5.07 3.16
CA ALA A 124 -0.02 -5.14 2.88
C ALA A 124 0.55 -6.57 2.83
N PRO A 125 0.13 -7.54 3.68
CA PRO A 125 0.56 -8.93 3.55
C PRO A 125 0.22 -9.58 2.21
N TYR A 126 -0.98 -9.35 1.70
CA TYR A 126 -1.43 -9.95 0.44
C TYR A 126 -0.78 -9.23 -0.74
N LEU A 127 -0.65 -7.90 -0.68
CA LEU A 127 0.12 -7.13 -1.64
C LEU A 127 1.55 -7.66 -1.75
N PHE A 128 2.20 -7.93 -0.61
CA PHE A 128 3.53 -8.51 -0.58
C PHE A 128 3.56 -9.88 -1.25
N LYS A 129 2.65 -10.79 -0.89
CA LYS A 129 2.52 -12.10 -1.55
C LYS A 129 2.45 -11.96 -3.08
N TYR A 130 1.57 -11.10 -3.59
CA TYR A 130 1.43 -10.92 -5.05
C TYR A 130 2.67 -10.33 -5.70
N LEU A 131 3.30 -9.32 -5.09
CA LEU A 131 4.55 -8.75 -5.62
C LEU A 131 5.66 -9.82 -5.66
N LYS A 132 5.75 -10.67 -4.63
CA LYS A 132 6.68 -11.81 -4.58
C LYS A 132 6.43 -12.83 -5.69
N GLU A 133 5.16 -13.17 -5.94
CA GLU A 133 4.75 -14.08 -7.03
C GLU A 133 5.10 -13.54 -8.43
N LYS A 134 5.15 -12.20 -8.58
CA LYS A 134 5.65 -11.54 -9.80
C LYS A 134 7.19 -11.44 -9.86
N GLY A 135 7.90 -12.06 -8.93
CA GLY A 135 9.37 -12.14 -8.92
C GLY A 135 10.08 -10.95 -8.29
N ILE A 136 9.37 -10.08 -7.56
CA ILE A 136 9.98 -8.93 -6.88
C ILE A 136 10.68 -9.40 -5.61
N ASP A 137 11.87 -8.88 -5.33
CA ASP A 137 12.60 -9.17 -4.09
C ASP A 137 11.96 -8.49 -2.87
N ASP A 138 12.26 -8.98 -1.66
CA ASP A 138 11.61 -8.53 -0.43
C ASP A 138 11.81 -7.03 -0.19
N GLY A 139 13.03 -6.52 -0.37
CA GLY A 139 13.35 -5.12 -0.15
C GLY A 139 12.58 -4.21 -1.10
N THR A 140 12.55 -4.55 -2.39
CA THR A 140 11.79 -3.80 -3.40
C THR A 140 10.29 -3.88 -3.15
N ALA A 141 9.75 -5.03 -2.77
CA ALA A 141 8.33 -5.20 -2.46
C ALA A 141 7.92 -4.35 -1.24
N ILE A 142 8.70 -4.39 -0.16
CA ILE A 142 8.49 -3.56 1.03
C ILE A 142 8.57 -2.06 0.68
N LYS A 143 9.52 -1.67 -0.17
CA LYS A 143 9.62 -0.29 -0.63
C LYS A 143 8.37 0.15 -1.42
N LYS A 144 7.89 -0.67 -2.36
CA LYS A 144 6.67 -0.36 -3.13
C LYS A 144 5.45 -0.21 -2.21
N ILE A 145 5.28 -1.14 -1.27
CA ILE A 145 4.18 -1.11 -0.29
C ILE A 145 4.25 0.12 0.61
N GLY A 146 5.45 0.52 1.04
CA GLY A 146 5.59 1.76 1.82
C GLY A 146 5.29 3.00 1.00
N LEU A 147 5.72 3.07 -0.27
CA LEU A 147 5.37 4.20 -1.15
C LEU A 147 3.86 4.29 -1.42
N TRP A 148 3.18 3.15 -1.57
CA TRP A 148 1.72 3.07 -1.62
C TRP A 148 1.09 3.66 -0.35
N ALA A 149 1.63 3.34 0.83
CA ALA A 149 1.18 3.93 2.09
C ALA A 149 1.45 5.45 2.18
N ALA A 150 2.57 5.95 1.67
CA ALA A 150 2.88 7.38 1.67
C ALA A 150 1.92 8.19 0.78
N ALA A 151 1.49 7.62 -0.36
CA ALA A 151 0.55 8.29 -1.27
C ALA A 151 -0.75 8.70 -0.55
N ALA A 152 -1.27 7.84 0.32
CA ALA A 152 -2.45 8.13 1.14
C ALA A 152 -2.32 9.40 1.99
N THR A 153 -1.14 9.67 2.55
CA THR A 153 -0.90 10.87 3.35
C THR A 153 -0.91 12.15 2.51
N LYS A 154 -0.46 12.07 1.26
CA LYS A 154 -0.48 13.23 0.34
C LYS A 154 -1.93 13.60 -0.02
N GLU A 155 -2.76 12.61 -0.29
CA GLU A 155 -4.18 12.81 -0.62
C GLU A 155 -5.00 13.28 0.58
N ARG A 156 -4.71 12.77 1.79
CA ARG A 156 -5.41 13.20 3.02
C ARG A 156 -5.36 14.71 3.26
N ARG A 157 -4.33 15.40 2.77
CA ARG A 157 -4.22 16.87 2.91
C ARG A 157 -5.31 17.62 2.12
N GLN A 158 -5.99 16.94 1.20
CA GLN A 158 -6.94 17.52 0.24
C GLN A 158 -8.38 17.01 0.42
N SER A 159 -8.63 16.12 1.38
CA SER A 159 -9.87 15.35 1.49
C SER A 159 -10.62 15.54 2.82
N VAL A 160 -11.75 14.84 2.98
CA VAL A 160 -12.58 14.90 4.20
C VAL A 160 -12.01 13.97 5.27
N GLN A 161 -12.03 14.42 6.53
CA GLN A 161 -11.61 13.59 7.66
C GLN A 161 -12.42 12.30 7.75
N GLY A 162 -11.72 11.16 7.84
CA GLY A 162 -12.31 9.82 7.93
C GLY A 162 -12.35 9.05 6.61
N ASP A 163 -12.08 9.71 5.47
CA ASP A 163 -11.92 9.01 4.19
C ASP A 163 -10.67 8.09 4.22
N MET A 164 -10.74 7.03 3.43
CA MET A 164 -9.63 6.15 3.07
C MET A 164 -8.94 6.67 1.82
N HIS A 165 -7.61 6.72 1.87
CA HIS A 165 -6.76 7.33 0.83
C HIS A 165 -5.71 6.37 0.28
N LEU A 166 -5.70 5.13 0.76
CA LEU A 166 -4.86 4.10 0.17
C LEU A 166 -5.30 3.84 -1.26
N GLU A 167 -4.35 4.00 -2.18
CA GLU A 167 -4.65 3.96 -3.60
C GLU A 167 -5.32 2.65 -3.99
N GLY A 168 -6.46 2.76 -4.68
CA GLY A 168 -7.27 1.65 -5.13
C GLY A 168 -8.27 1.16 -4.09
N LEU A 169 -8.25 1.63 -2.84
CA LEU A 169 -9.21 1.23 -1.80
C LEU A 169 -10.29 2.30 -1.53
N GLU A 170 -10.32 3.37 -2.31
CA GLU A 170 -11.21 4.53 -2.11
C GLU A 170 -12.69 4.18 -2.30
N PHE A 171 -12.99 3.08 -2.99
CA PHE A 171 -14.35 2.58 -3.16
C PHE A 171 -15.04 2.28 -1.82
N LEU A 172 -14.25 1.99 -0.77
CA LEU A 172 -14.73 1.76 0.59
C LEU A 172 -15.30 3.03 1.25
N ASN A 173 -14.92 4.22 0.75
CA ASN A 173 -15.45 5.50 1.25
C ASN A 173 -16.94 5.67 0.94
N LYS A 174 -17.39 5.17 -0.21
CA LYS A 174 -18.82 5.23 -0.61
C LYS A 174 -19.70 4.44 0.37
N GLN A 175 -19.16 3.36 0.92
CA GLN A 175 -19.86 2.47 1.84
C GLN A 175 -19.92 3.03 3.27
N GLN A 176 -18.95 3.88 3.66
CA GLN A 176 -19.01 4.62 4.93
C GLN A 176 -20.02 5.77 4.92
N ARG A 177 -20.33 6.32 3.73
CA ARG A 177 -21.21 7.48 3.55
C ARG A 177 -22.70 7.14 3.35
N GLY A 178 -23.14 5.95 3.75
CA GLY A 178 -24.54 5.52 3.65
C GLY A 178 -25.52 6.55 4.21
N GLU A 179 -26.59 6.82 3.45
CA GLU A 179 -27.56 7.90 3.66
C GLU A 179 -28.21 7.86 5.06
N GLY A 180 -27.77 8.75 5.96
CA GLY A 180 -28.41 8.96 7.25
C GLY A 180 -27.67 9.99 8.12
N PRO A 181 -28.37 10.87 8.85
CA PRO A 181 -27.75 11.93 9.66
C PRO A 181 -27.04 11.42 10.94
N ILE A 182 -26.92 10.10 11.14
CA ILE A 182 -26.45 9.48 12.39
C ILE A 182 -25.50 8.29 12.14
N LEU A 183 -24.58 8.42 11.18
CA LEU A 183 -23.37 7.58 11.15
C LEU A 183 -22.13 8.46 11.12
N GLN A 184 -22.04 9.36 12.10
CA GLN A 184 -20.76 9.93 12.47
C GLN A 184 -19.88 8.79 13.03
N ALA A 185 -18.81 8.47 12.30
CA ALA A 185 -17.57 7.99 12.88
C ALA A 185 -17.61 6.68 13.69
N ARG A 186 -18.32 5.65 13.21
CA ARG A 186 -17.78 4.30 13.44
C ARG A 186 -16.84 4.01 12.28
N GLU A 187 -15.56 4.28 12.48
CA GLU A 187 -14.50 3.73 11.65
C GLU A 187 -14.82 2.24 11.46
N VAL A 188 -15.18 1.86 10.23
CA VAL A 188 -15.31 0.45 9.90
C VAL A 188 -13.88 -0.07 9.87
N ILE A 189 -13.41 -0.55 11.02
CA ILE A 189 -12.10 -1.18 11.15
C ILE A 189 -12.21 -2.55 10.48
N TYR A 190 -11.90 -2.60 9.18
CA TYR A 190 -11.82 -3.86 8.44
C TYR A 190 -10.56 -4.63 8.88
N ILE A 191 -10.78 -5.73 9.61
CA ILE A 191 -9.76 -6.69 9.99
C ILE A 191 -10.23 -8.06 9.51
N LEU A 192 -9.28 -8.86 9.04
CA LEU A 192 -9.50 -10.23 8.63
C LEU A 192 -9.94 -11.12 9.78
N ASP A 193 -10.81 -12.07 9.47
CA ASP A 193 -11.22 -13.13 10.38
C ASP A 193 -9.98 -13.92 10.85
N LYS A 194 -10.10 -14.62 11.97
CA LYS A 194 -9.06 -15.55 12.43
C LYS A 194 -8.99 -16.78 11.52
N ASP A 195 -10.14 -17.25 11.02
CA ASP A 195 -10.24 -18.33 10.05
C ASP A 195 -9.67 -17.89 8.70
N SER A 196 -8.66 -18.60 8.20
CA SER A 196 -8.02 -18.31 6.94
C SER A 196 -8.89 -18.57 5.72
N GLU A 197 -9.92 -19.41 5.85
CA GLU A 197 -10.83 -19.77 4.77
C GLU A 197 -12.03 -18.82 4.65
N HIS A 198 -12.19 -17.91 5.60
CA HIS A 198 -13.28 -16.94 5.66
C HIS A 198 -13.28 -16.03 4.42
N VAL A 199 -14.48 -15.60 3.97
CA VAL A 199 -14.65 -14.80 2.74
C VAL A 199 -13.84 -13.49 2.75
N SER A 200 -13.60 -12.90 3.92
CA SER A 200 -12.79 -11.69 4.08
C SER A 200 -11.34 -11.87 3.60
N HIS A 201 -10.77 -13.06 3.78
CA HIS A 201 -9.45 -13.39 3.25
C HIS A 201 -9.45 -13.40 1.73
N LYS A 202 -10.44 -14.08 1.11
CA LYS A 202 -10.57 -14.19 -0.35
C LYS A 202 -10.78 -12.82 -1.00
N PHE A 203 -11.64 -11.99 -0.42
CA PHE A 203 -11.84 -10.62 -0.88
C PHE A 203 -10.54 -9.79 -0.77
N THR A 204 -9.85 -9.85 0.36
CA THR A 204 -8.60 -9.09 0.56
C THR A 204 -7.54 -9.53 -0.42
N GLU A 205 -7.45 -10.82 -0.70
CA GLU A 205 -6.53 -11.39 -1.68
C GLU A 205 -6.85 -10.86 -3.09
N GLN A 206 -8.09 -10.98 -3.55
CA GLN A 206 -8.54 -10.43 -4.84
C GLN A 206 -8.23 -8.94 -5.00
N GLU A 207 -8.58 -8.13 -4.00
CA GLU A 207 -8.36 -6.68 -4.09
C GLU A 207 -6.88 -6.30 -3.95
N ALA A 208 -6.09 -7.07 -3.20
CA ALA A 208 -4.65 -6.89 -3.15
C ALA A 208 -3.99 -7.23 -4.50
N GLU A 209 -4.48 -8.23 -5.22
CA GLU A 209 -4.02 -8.54 -6.58
C GLU A 209 -4.22 -7.34 -7.50
N ARG A 210 -5.44 -6.81 -7.53
CA ARG A 210 -5.79 -5.64 -8.35
C ARG A 210 -4.94 -4.42 -8.01
N VAL A 211 -4.72 -4.16 -6.71
CA VAL A 211 -3.85 -3.05 -6.28
C VAL A 211 -2.40 -3.32 -6.65
N ALA A 212 -1.89 -4.55 -6.53
CA ALA A 212 -0.55 -4.89 -6.97
C ALA A 212 -0.36 -4.63 -8.48
N GLU A 213 -1.31 -5.03 -9.32
CA GLU A 213 -1.30 -4.75 -10.76
C GLU A 213 -1.24 -3.23 -11.06
N LEU A 214 -2.04 -2.43 -10.35
CA LEU A 214 -2.00 -0.97 -10.48
C LEU A 214 -0.62 -0.40 -10.12
N LEU A 215 -0.01 -0.89 -9.05
CA LEU A 215 1.33 -0.45 -8.64
C LEU A 215 2.39 -0.80 -9.67
N LEU A 216 2.30 -1.98 -10.29
CA LEU A 216 3.26 -2.42 -11.31
C LEU A 216 3.12 -1.64 -12.62
N ALA A 217 1.90 -1.46 -13.11
CA ALA A 217 1.65 -0.71 -14.35
C ALA A 217 2.16 0.75 -14.28
N LYS A 218 2.10 1.37 -13.09
CA LYS A 218 2.65 2.71 -12.87
C LYS A 218 4.15 2.78 -13.03
N ASP A 219 4.87 1.72 -12.69
CA ASP A 219 6.33 1.70 -12.82
C ASP A 219 6.76 1.54 -14.27
N GLU A 220 6.02 0.74 -15.05
CA GLU A 220 6.22 0.61 -16.51
C GLU A 220 6.00 1.96 -17.22
N SER A 221 4.89 2.65 -16.90
CA SER A 221 4.60 3.97 -17.49
C SER A 221 5.62 5.07 -17.12
N LYS A 222 6.31 4.95 -15.98
CA LYS A 222 7.38 5.88 -15.59
C LYS A 222 8.72 5.55 -16.24
N GLN A 223 8.93 4.31 -16.66
CA GLN A 223 10.12 3.91 -17.42
C GLN A 223 10.02 4.36 -18.87
N GLU A 224 8.85 4.21 -19.51
CA GLU A 224 8.65 4.66 -20.90
C GLU A 224 8.88 6.17 -21.09
N VAL A 225 8.56 7.01 -20.10
CA VAL A 225 8.78 8.47 -20.16
C VAL A 225 10.26 8.84 -19.97
N LYS A 226 11.08 7.98 -19.38
CA LYS A 226 12.53 8.23 -19.20
C LYS A 226 13.38 7.76 -20.39
N ASP A 227 12.82 6.93 -21.25
CA ASP A 227 13.51 6.39 -22.42
C ASP A 227 13.21 7.18 -23.72
N GLU A 228 12.45 8.28 -23.65
CA GLU A 228 12.41 9.26 -24.74
C GLU A 228 13.74 10.02 -24.81
N PRO A 229 14.48 9.97 -25.93
CA PRO A 229 15.69 10.76 -26.09
C PRO A 229 15.32 12.23 -26.01
N GLU A 230 16.05 12.98 -25.16
CA GLU A 230 16.09 14.44 -25.20
C GLU A 230 16.22 14.86 -26.67
N GLN A 231 15.14 15.40 -27.24
CA GLN A 231 15.28 16.17 -28.46
C GLN A 231 16.09 17.40 -28.06
N GLU A 232 17.40 17.30 -28.23
CA GLU A 232 18.30 18.44 -28.32
C GLU A 232 17.69 19.42 -29.33
N SER A 233 17.00 20.43 -28.83
CA SER A 233 16.63 21.57 -29.65
C SER A 233 17.94 22.32 -29.94
N GLN A 234 18.56 21.97 -31.07
CA GLN A 234 19.50 22.84 -31.75
C GLN A 234 18.76 24.15 -32.06
N GLY A 235 18.99 25.15 -31.21
CA GLY A 235 18.47 26.50 -31.33
C GLY A 235 19.62 27.50 -31.36
N ASP A 236 20.37 27.44 -32.45
CA ASP A 236 21.05 28.53 -33.16
C ASP A 236 21.59 29.70 -32.31
N ASP A 237 22.91 29.68 -32.08
CA ASP A 237 23.72 30.80 -31.65
C ASP A 237 23.59 31.97 -32.65
N SER A 238 22.79 32.97 -32.31
CA SER A 238 22.90 34.30 -32.90
C SER A 238 23.20 35.35 -31.83
N GLU A 239 24.37 35.97 -32.00
CA GLU A 239 25.04 36.94 -31.14
C GLU A 239 24.23 38.22 -30.79
N PRO A 240 24.66 38.95 -29.75
CA PRO A 240 23.88 40.00 -29.10
C PRO A 240 24.01 41.36 -29.80
N ALA A 241 22.87 41.95 -30.17
CA ALA A 241 22.81 43.35 -30.58
C ALA A 241 22.88 44.28 -29.35
N THR A 242 24.04 44.90 -29.19
CA THR A 242 24.31 46.04 -28.32
C THR A 242 23.26 47.15 -28.43
N ARG A 243 22.65 47.55 -27.30
CA ARG A 243 22.01 48.86 -27.15
C ARG A 243 22.57 49.58 -25.92
N LYS A 244 23.13 50.76 -26.19
CA LYS A 244 23.67 51.73 -25.23
C LYS A 244 22.55 52.41 -24.43
N PRO A 245 22.89 52.99 -23.25
CA PRO A 245 21.92 53.55 -22.31
C PRO A 245 21.48 54.95 -22.74
N SER A 246 20.18 55.25 -22.67
CA SER A 246 19.67 56.61 -22.70
C SER A 246 18.90 56.91 -21.41
N ASP A 247 19.51 57.76 -20.59
CA ASP A 247 18.90 58.85 -19.84
C ASP A 247 17.42 58.71 -19.47
N TYR A 248 17.16 58.44 -18.19
CA TYR A 248 16.07 59.13 -17.48
C TYR A 248 16.55 59.55 -16.09
N LYS A 249 17.02 60.80 -16.03
CA LYS A 249 17.08 61.61 -14.83
C LYS A 249 15.66 62.03 -14.45
N GLY A 250 15.35 61.91 -13.16
CA GLY A 250 14.58 62.93 -12.44
C GLY A 250 13.17 62.54 -12.04
N LEU A 251 12.97 62.35 -10.74
CA LEU A 251 12.19 63.20 -9.83
C LEU A 251 11.97 62.41 -8.53
N ARG A 252 12.76 62.66 -7.49
CA ARG A 252 12.34 63.44 -6.31
C ARG A 252 10.88 63.16 -5.87
N GLY A 253 10.77 62.43 -4.75
CA GLY A 253 10.34 63.09 -3.52
C GLY A 253 9.12 62.52 -2.80
N ILE A 254 9.30 62.37 -1.48
CA ILE A 254 8.31 62.66 -0.40
C ILE A 254 7.21 61.56 -0.30
N SER A 255 6.82 60.97 0.83
CA SER A 255 6.85 61.37 2.24
C SER A 255 6.66 60.13 3.14
N ARG A 256 6.99 60.34 4.42
CA ARG A 256 6.59 59.52 5.58
C ARG A 256 5.07 59.52 5.82
N MET A 257 4.70 58.57 6.70
CA MET A 257 3.60 58.55 7.68
C MET A 257 2.39 57.68 7.35
N GLY A 258 2.04 56.86 8.37
CA GLY A 258 0.93 55.93 8.44
C GLY A 258 1.33 54.72 9.26
#